data_AF-A0A643CXL9-F1
#
_entry.id   AF-A0A643CXL9-F1
#
_cell.length_a   1.000
_cell.length_b   1.000
_cell.length_c   1.000
_cell.angle_alpha   90.00
_cell.angle_beta   90.00
_cell.angle_gamma   90.00
#
_symmetry.space_group_name_H-M   'P 1'
#
loop_
_entity.id
_entity.type
_entity.pdbx_description
1 polymer ?
#
loop_
_entity_poly.entity_id
_entity_poly.type
_entity_poly.pdbx_seq_one_letter_code
_entity_poly.pdbx_strand_id
1 'polypeptide(L)'
;NLALALLNKGDEVIIPAPFWVSYPDMVIIAEGTPVIVKCGEEQHFKITPEQLEAAITPNTRLVVLNSPSNPTGMIYSKAELEALAEVLRRHPQVFVASDDMYEPIRWEDEFYNIATVAPDLYDRTIVLNGVSKAYAMTGWRIGYAAGPAKIIGAMKKIQSQSTSNPTSIS
;
A
#
# COMPACT_ATOMS: atom_id res chain seq x y z
N ASN A 1 3.12 9.85 -6.02
CA ASN A 1 2.58 9.49 -7.34
C ASN A 1 1.29 8.69 -7.29
N LEU A 2 1.23 7.53 -6.61
CA LEU A 2 0.01 6.72 -6.56
C LEU A 2 -1.20 7.51 -6.04
N ALA A 3 -1.09 8.14 -4.86
CA ALA A 3 -2.16 8.94 -4.27
C ALA A 3 -2.69 10.01 -5.25
N LEU A 4 -1.80 10.87 -5.78
CA LEU A 4 -2.15 11.92 -6.74
C LEU A 4 -2.73 11.41 -8.07
N ALA A 5 -2.43 10.17 -8.47
CA ALA A 5 -2.90 9.59 -9.72
C ALA A 5 -4.26 8.88 -9.56
N LEU A 6 -4.61 8.46 -8.34
CA LEU A 6 -5.77 7.62 -8.06
C LEU A 6 -6.89 8.37 -7.34
N LEU A 7 -6.54 9.24 -6.41
CA LEU A 7 -7.49 9.88 -5.49
C LEU A 7 -8.07 11.15 -6.08
N ASN A 8 -9.33 11.40 -5.75
CA ASN A 8 -10.05 12.63 -5.97
C ASN A 8 -10.51 13.22 -4.64
N LYS A 9 -10.95 14.47 -4.69
CA LYS A 9 -11.54 15.13 -3.53
C LYS A 9 -12.70 14.31 -2.95
N GLY A 10 -12.59 13.98 -1.66
CA GLY A 10 -13.59 13.19 -0.94
C GLY A 10 -13.35 11.68 -0.93
N ASP A 11 -12.37 11.18 -1.69
CA ASP A 11 -11.98 9.78 -1.60
C ASP A 11 -11.35 9.48 -0.22
N GLU A 12 -11.67 8.32 0.33
CA GLU A 12 -11.15 7.85 1.61
C GLU A 12 -10.05 6.80 1.41
N VAL A 13 -9.01 6.87 2.26
CA VAL A 13 -7.91 5.89 2.26
C VAL A 13 -7.77 5.26 3.62
N ILE A 14 -7.98 3.95 3.70
CA ILE A 14 -7.84 3.17 4.92
C ILE A 14 -6.36 2.94 5.20
N ILE A 15 -5.91 3.33 6.40
CA ILE A 15 -4.53 3.20 6.85
C ILE A 15 -4.52 2.51 8.23
N PRO A 16 -4.08 1.25 8.33
CA PRO A 16 -3.88 0.56 9.60
C PRO A 16 -2.81 1.26 10.46
N ALA A 17 -3.10 1.50 11.74
CA ALA A 17 -2.18 2.07 12.72
C ALA A 17 -1.67 0.98 13.67
N PRO A 18 -0.38 0.99 14.06
CA PRO A 18 0.63 2.00 13.77
C PRO A 18 1.12 1.96 12.30
N PHE A 19 1.36 3.13 11.71
CA PHE A 19 1.71 3.28 10.29
C PHE A 19 3.00 4.07 10.07
N TRP A 20 3.56 3.96 8.86
CA TRP A 20 4.62 4.87 8.42
C TRP A 20 4.06 6.29 8.27
N VAL A 21 4.68 7.22 8.99
CA VAL A 21 4.19 8.59 9.27
C VAL A 21 3.67 9.35 8.05
N SER A 22 4.21 9.08 6.87
CA SER A 22 3.88 9.85 5.66
C SER A 22 2.60 9.42 4.96
N TYR A 23 2.02 8.24 5.24
CA TYR A 23 0.83 7.80 4.50
C TYR A 23 -0.35 8.79 4.61
N PRO A 24 -0.74 9.29 5.80
CA PRO A 24 -1.85 10.24 5.90
C PRO A 24 -1.60 11.55 5.16
N ASP A 25 -0.38 12.09 5.24
CA ASP A 25 -0.02 13.35 4.56
C ASP A 25 -0.05 13.20 3.04
N MET A 26 0.38 12.05 2.51
CA MET A 26 0.29 11.75 1.07
C MET A 26 -1.17 11.71 0.59
N VAL A 27 -2.10 11.26 1.44
CA VAL A 27 -3.53 11.23 1.16
C VAL A 27 -4.10 12.65 1.17
N ILE A 28 -3.76 13.45 2.18
CA ILE A 28 -4.20 14.84 2.32
C ILE A 28 -3.74 15.71 1.14
N ILE A 29 -2.48 15.55 0.70
CA ILE A 29 -1.93 16.27 -0.46
C ILE A 29 -2.71 15.95 -1.75
N ALA A 30 -3.32 14.77 -1.84
CA ALA A 30 -4.15 14.34 -2.96
C ALA A 30 -5.65 14.64 -2.76
N GLU A 31 -6.00 15.53 -1.81
CA GLU A 31 -7.38 15.92 -1.45
C GLU A 31 -8.26 14.77 -0.92
N GLY A 32 -7.65 13.64 -0.55
CA GLY A 32 -8.32 12.52 0.09
C GLY A 32 -8.41 12.66 1.61
N THR A 33 -9.20 11.78 2.23
CA THR A 33 -9.36 11.69 3.69
C THR A 33 -8.69 10.42 4.21
N PRO A 34 -7.66 10.50 5.07
CA PRO A 34 -7.10 9.32 5.71
C PRO A 34 -8.06 8.78 6.79
N VAL A 35 -8.47 7.53 6.64
CA VAL A 35 -9.28 6.78 7.60
C VAL A 35 -8.35 5.88 8.41
N ILE A 36 -7.98 6.32 9.60
CA ILE A 36 -7.03 5.60 10.46
C ILE A 36 -7.75 4.51 11.26
N VAL A 37 -7.32 3.26 11.07
CA VAL A 37 -7.84 2.10 11.81
C VAL A 37 -6.80 1.65 12.83
N LYS A 38 -7.09 1.80 14.12
CA LYS A 38 -6.15 1.41 15.19
C LYS A 38 -6.13 -0.11 15.36
N CYS A 39 -4.96 -0.72 15.23
CA CYS A 39 -4.72 -2.14 15.45
C CYS A 39 -3.85 -2.30 16.69
N GLY A 40 -4.37 -2.98 17.72
CA GLY A 40 -3.69 -3.15 19.00
C GLY A 40 -2.64 -4.26 18.99
N GLU A 41 -1.94 -4.41 20.11
CA GLU A 41 -0.90 -5.44 20.28
C GLU A 41 -1.47 -6.86 20.23
N GLU A 42 -2.71 -7.05 20.69
CA GLU A 42 -3.42 -8.33 20.74
C GLU A 42 -3.62 -9.00 19.36
N GLN A 43 -3.58 -8.19 18.30
CA GLN A 43 -3.67 -8.61 16.90
C GLN A 43 -2.36 -8.38 16.15
N HIS A 44 -1.26 -8.25 16.91
CA HIS A 44 0.07 -7.93 16.39
C HIS A 44 0.07 -6.70 15.46
N PHE A 45 -0.71 -5.69 15.82
CA PHE A 45 -0.78 -4.42 15.09
C PHE A 45 -1.20 -4.53 13.61
N LYS A 46 -1.78 -5.66 13.19
CA LYS A 46 -2.28 -5.88 11.83
C LYS A 46 -3.80 -5.67 11.80
N ILE A 47 -4.30 -5.01 10.75
CA ILE A 47 -5.75 -4.90 10.55
C ILE A 47 -6.39 -6.27 10.36
N THR A 48 -7.53 -6.51 11.02
CA THR A 48 -8.33 -7.73 10.80
C THR A 48 -9.35 -7.54 9.68
N PRO A 49 -9.90 -8.63 9.12
CA PRO A 49 -10.99 -8.56 8.14
C PRO A 49 -12.20 -7.78 8.65
N GLU A 50 -12.58 -7.94 9.92
CA GLU A 50 -13.72 -7.26 10.52
C GLU A 50 -13.48 -5.76 10.64
N GLN A 51 -12.26 -5.37 11.03
CA GLN A 51 -11.87 -3.96 11.08
C GLN A 51 -11.83 -3.33 9.69
N LEU A 52 -11.32 -4.06 8.69
CA LEU A 52 -11.32 -3.60 7.30
C LEU A 52 -12.74 -3.41 6.78
N GLU A 53 -13.61 -4.41 6.94
CA GLU A 53 -15.02 -4.33 6.51
C GLU A 53 -15.74 -3.14 7.17
N ALA A 54 -15.56 -2.96 8.49
CA ALA A 54 -16.19 -1.87 9.23
C ALA A 54 -15.70 -0.47 8.83
N ALA A 55 -14.48 -0.36 8.30
CA ALA A 55 -13.90 0.91 7.88
C ALA A 55 -14.25 1.27 6.42
N ILE A 56 -14.72 0.32 5.62
CA ILE A 56 -15.08 0.58 4.22
C ILE A 56 -16.41 1.35 4.14
N THR A 57 -16.39 2.43 3.37
CA THR A 57 -17.54 3.26 3.02
C THR A 57 -17.69 3.33 1.49
N PRO A 58 -18.79 3.90 0.97
CA PRO A 58 -18.92 4.18 -0.46
C PRO A 58 -17.81 5.09 -1.04
N ASN A 59 -17.13 5.87 -0.20
CA ASN A 59 -16.04 6.77 -0.60
C ASN A 59 -14.65 6.10 -0.48
N THR A 60 -14.56 4.91 0.11
CA THR A 60 -13.27 4.22 0.25
C THR A 60 -12.70 3.87 -1.11
N ARG A 61 -11.52 4.41 -1.39
CA ARG A 61 -10.85 4.26 -2.68
C ARG A 61 -9.61 3.39 -2.62
N LEU A 62 -8.90 3.41 -1.49
CA LEU A 62 -7.61 2.74 -1.33
C LEU A 62 -7.47 2.19 0.10
N VAL A 63 -6.89 1.01 0.24
CA VAL A 63 -6.33 0.53 1.50
C VAL A 63 -4.82 0.36 1.37
N VAL A 64 -4.08 0.77 2.39
CA VAL A 64 -2.63 0.57 2.47
C VAL A 64 -2.34 -0.66 3.31
N LEU A 65 -1.64 -1.64 2.74
CA LEU A 65 -1.09 -2.78 3.45
C LEU A 65 0.44 -2.67 3.39
N ASN A 66 1.09 -2.44 4.54
CA ASN A 66 2.54 -2.36 4.62
C ASN A 66 3.08 -3.60 5.35
N SER A 67 3.82 -4.45 4.61
CA SER A 67 4.27 -5.76 5.08
C SER A 67 5.61 -6.13 4.41
N PRO A 68 6.71 -6.32 5.17
CA PRO A 68 6.86 -6.08 6.59
C PRO A 68 6.61 -4.61 6.99
N SER A 69 5.98 -4.41 8.13
CA SER A 69 5.52 -3.09 8.57
C SER A 69 6.63 -2.23 9.17
N ASN A 70 6.62 -0.94 8.84
CA ASN A 70 7.22 0.12 9.65
C ASN A 70 6.07 0.88 10.34
N PRO A 71 5.99 0.89 11.69
CA PRO A 71 7.09 0.68 12.63
C PRO A 71 7.17 -0.69 13.31
N THR A 72 6.22 -1.59 13.10
CA THR A 72 6.03 -2.74 14.00
C THR A 72 6.90 -3.95 13.66
N GLY A 73 7.46 -4.00 12.45
CA GLY A 73 8.17 -5.17 11.93
C GLY A 73 7.27 -6.35 11.59
N MET A 74 5.95 -6.23 11.80
CA MET A 74 5.02 -7.33 11.63
C MET A 74 4.76 -7.62 10.15
N ILE A 75 4.58 -8.91 9.87
CA ILE A 75 4.36 -9.44 8.52
C ILE A 75 3.01 -10.15 8.50
N TYR A 76 2.26 -9.94 7.41
CA TYR A 76 1.04 -10.67 7.17
C TYR A 76 1.36 -12.08 6.67
N SER A 77 0.76 -13.07 7.30
CA SER A 77 0.73 -14.44 6.80
C SER A 77 -0.17 -14.55 5.57
N LYS A 78 0.01 -15.63 4.80
CA LYS A 78 -0.86 -15.97 3.68
C LYS A 78 -2.34 -16.00 4.10
N ALA A 79 -2.67 -16.70 5.18
CA ALA A 79 -4.05 -16.84 5.65
C ALA A 79 -4.71 -15.49 6.03
N GLU A 80 -3.94 -14.58 6.63
CA GLU A 80 -4.44 -13.24 6.94
C GLU A 80 -4.70 -12.43 5.66
N LEU A 81 -3.80 -12.51 4.67
CA LEU A 81 -4.01 -11.86 3.37
C LEU A 81 -5.20 -12.46 2.60
N GLU A 82 -5.41 -13.77 2.67
CA GLU A 82 -6.59 -14.44 2.08
C GLU A 82 -7.87 -13.90 2.72
N ALA A 83 -7.90 -13.78 4.05
CA ALA A 83 -9.06 -13.27 4.78
C ALA A 83 -9.35 -11.79 4.45
N LEU A 84 -8.32 -10.95 4.32
CA LEU A 84 -8.46 -9.58 3.84
C LEU A 84 -8.91 -9.51 2.38
N ALA A 85 -8.43 -10.42 1.52
CA ALA A 85 -8.86 -10.51 0.13
C ALA A 85 -10.35 -10.83 0.01
N GLU A 86 -10.91 -11.69 0.87
CA GLU A 86 -12.35 -11.97 0.89
C GLU A 86 -13.19 -10.71 1.15
N VAL A 87 -12.73 -9.84 2.05
CA VAL A 87 -13.36 -8.53 2.27
C VAL A 87 -13.27 -7.69 0.99
N LEU A 88 -12.07 -7.55 0.42
CA LEU A 88 -11.84 -6.72 -0.76
C LEU A 88 -12.63 -7.19 -1.99
N ARG A 89 -12.88 -8.49 -2.16
CA ARG A 89 -13.72 -9.05 -3.23
C ARG A 89 -15.15 -8.51 -3.21
N ARG A 90 -15.70 -8.23 -2.03
CA ARG A 90 -17.05 -7.64 -1.87
C ARG A 90 -17.08 -6.14 -2.19
N HIS A 91 -15.93 -5.49 -2.27
CA HIS A 91 -15.79 -4.04 -2.44
C HIS A 91 -14.94 -3.69 -3.67
N PRO A 92 -15.47 -3.89 -4.91
CA PRO A 92 -14.71 -3.76 -6.16
C PRO A 92 -14.12 -2.35 -6.42
N GLN A 93 -14.65 -1.32 -5.75
CA GLN A 93 -14.18 0.06 -5.85
C GLN A 93 -12.87 0.33 -5.12
N VAL A 94 -12.51 -0.54 -4.15
CA VAL A 94 -11.34 -0.36 -3.29
C VAL A 94 -10.10 -0.94 -3.96
N PHE A 95 -9.10 -0.10 -4.16
CA PHE A 95 -7.75 -0.47 -4.58
C PHE A 95 -6.90 -0.87 -3.38
N VAL A 96 -5.82 -1.59 -3.62
CA VAL A 96 -4.84 -1.96 -2.60
C VAL A 96 -3.47 -1.40 -2.96
N ALA A 97 -2.86 -0.66 -2.04
CA ALA A 97 -1.42 -0.35 -2.08
C ALA A 97 -0.70 -1.35 -1.18
N SER A 98 0.06 -2.27 -1.78
CA SER A 98 0.96 -3.18 -1.04
C SER A 98 2.33 -2.53 -0.98
N ASP A 99 2.71 -1.98 0.18
CA ASP A 99 4.04 -1.45 0.41
C ASP A 99 4.96 -2.54 0.97
N ASP A 100 5.75 -3.11 0.06
CA ASP A 100 6.61 -4.26 0.28
C ASP A 100 8.09 -3.82 0.41
N MET A 101 8.36 -2.54 0.74
CA MET A 101 9.71 -1.96 0.82
C MET A 101 10.69 -2.74 1.72
N TYR A 102 10.17 -3.47 2.70
CA TYR A 102 10.94 -4.28 3.64
C TYR A 102 10.93 -5.78 3.29
N GLU A 103 10.37 -6.21 2.16
CA GLU A 103 10.23 -7.63 1.78
C GLU A 103 11.51 -8.46 2.06
N PRO A 104 12.74 -8.01 1.70
CA PRO A 104 13.96 -8.78 1.95
C PRO A 104 14.46 -8.76 3.41
N ILE A 105 13.88 -7.92 4.27
CA ILE A 105 14.24 -7.75 5.68
C ILE A 105 13.16 -8.42 6.52
N ARG A 106 13.25 -9.76 6.58
CA ARG A 106 12.32 -10.64 7.30
C ARG A 106 13.08 -11.81 7.91
N TRP A 107 12.46 -12.48 8.87
CA TRP A 107 13.02 -13.68 9.52
C TRP A 107 12.40 -14.97 8.96
N GLU A 108 11.29 -14.84 8.27
CA GLU A 108 10.53 -15.90 7.63
C GLU A 108 11.09 -16.22 6.25
N ASP A 109 11.11 -17.50 5.88
CA ASP A 109 11.62 -17.93 4.58
C ASP A 109 10.74 -17.43 3.43
N GLU A 110 9.41 -17.53 3.59
CA GLU A 110 8.42 -17.16 2.59
C GLU A 110 7.87 -15.74 2.81
N PHE A 111 7.64 -15.02 1.70
CA PHE A 111 6.97 -13.73 1.70
C PHE A 111 5.72 -13.80 0.82
N TYR A 112 4.65 -13.20 1.32
CA TYR A 112 3.39 -13.08 0.62
C TYR A 112 2.94 -11.63 0.63
N ASN A 113 2.40 -11.19 -0.50
CA ASN A 113 1.64 -9.96 -0.60
C ASN A 113 0.25 -10.24 -1.19
N ILE A 114 -0.63 -9.24 -1.14
CA ILE A 114 -2.02 -9.42 -1.58
C ILE A 114 -2.14 -9.84 -3.05
N ALA A 115 -1.22 -9.40 -3.92
CA ALA A 115 -1.23 -9.74 -5.34
C ALA A 115 -0.88 -11.23 -5.59
N THR A 116 0.05 -11.78 -4.82
CA THR A 116 0.43 -13.19 -4.90
C THR A 116 -0.65 -14.13 -4.34
N VAL A 117 -1.32 -13.69 -3.28
CA VAL A 117 -2.33 -14.49 -2.57
C VAL A 117 -3.70 -14.41 -3.25
N ALA A 118 -4.05 -13.26 -3.82
CA ALA A 118 -5.31 -13.04 -4.52
C ALA A 118 -5.06 -12.48 -5.93
N PRO A 119 -4.64 -13.32 -6.90
CA PRO A 119 -4.39 -12.90 -8.27
C PRO A 119 -5.62 -12.28 -8.96
N ASP A 120 -6.82 -12.61 -8.52
CA ASP A 120 -8.07 -12.02 -9.00
C ASP A 120 -8.22 -10.53 -8.62
N LEU A 121 -7.43 -10.04 -7.65
CA LEU A 121 -7.36 -8.62 -7.28
C LEU A 121 -6.28 -7.84 -8.04
N TYR A 122 -5.60 -8.47 -9.01
CA TYR A 122 -4.48 -7.87 -9.75
C TYR A 122 -4.84 -6.52 -10.39
N ASP A 123 -6.03 -6.41 -11.00
CA ASP A 123 -6.47 -5.21 -11.72
C ASP A 123 -6.75 -3.99 -10.82
N ARG A 124 -6.57 -4.14 -9.50
CA ARG A 124 -6.71 -3.07 -8.51
C ARG A 124 -5.68 -3.14 -7.37
N THR A 125 -4.59 -3.87 -7.57
CA THR A 125 -3.46 -3.92 -6.62
C THR A 125 -2.25 -3.20 -7.20
N ILE A 126 -1.65 -2.31 -6.42
CA ILE A 126 -0.39 -1.64 -6.74
C ILE A 126 0.65 -2.06 -5.72
N VAL A 127 1.67 -2.78 -6.18
CA VAL A 127 2.82 -3.16 -5.36
C VAL A 127 3.86 -2.05 -5.43
N LEU A 128 4.33 -1.60 -4.28
CA LEU A 128 5.35 -0.55 -4.10
C LEU A 128 6.59 -1.19 -3.47
N ASN A 129 7.75 -0.95 -4.06
CA ASN A 129 9.01 -1.46 -3.53
C ASN A 129 10.17 -0.53 -3.96
N GLY A 130 11.40 -0.83 -3.57
CA GLY A 130 12.56 -0.03 -3.91
C GLY A 130 13.86 -0.60 -3.36
N VAL A 131 14.97 0.05 -3.69
CA VAL A 131 16.30 -0.45 -3.31
C VAL A 131 16.81 0.13 -1.98
N SER A 132 16.06 1.06 -1.40
CA SER A 132 16.51 1.85 -0.25
C SER A 132 16.86 0.99 0.97
N LYS A 133 16.07 -0.05 1.26
CA LYS A 133 16.24 -0.87 2.47
C LYS A 133 16.99 -2.16 2.19
N ALA A 134 16.53 -2.92 1.20
CA ALA A 134 17.14 -4.19 0.81
C ALA A 134 18.64 -4.09 0.45
N TYR A 135 19.07 -2.97 -0.16
CA TYR A 135 20.44 -2.79 -0.65
C TYR A 135 21.18 -1.63 0.04
N ALA A 136 20.66 -1.10 1.14
CA ALA A 136 21.21 0.08 1.84
C ALA A 136 21.41 1.32 0.94
N MET A 137 20.61 1.46 -0.12
CA MET A 137 20.71 2.52 -1.12
C MET A 137 19.79 3.71 -0.83
N THR A 138 19.62 4.09 0.45
CA THR A 138 18.68 5.16 0.84
C THR A 138 18.97 6.49 0.14
N GLY A 139 20.25 6.83 -0.07
CA GLY A 139 20.69 8.05 -0.75
C GLY A 139 20.46 8.06 -2.27
N TRP A 140 20.29 6.91 -2.90
CA TRP A 140 20.16 6.77 -4.37
C TRP A 140 18.78 7.19 -4.89
N ARG A 141 17.79 7.20 -4.00
CA ARG A 141 16.41 7.65 -4.28
C ARG A 141 15.70 6.87 -5.39
N ILE A 142 15.92 5.56 -5.47
CA ILE A 142 15.25 4.67 -6.43
C ILE A 142 14.17 3.83 -5.74
N GLY A 143 12.94 3.97 -6.22
CA GLY A 143 11.78 3.16 -5.89
C GLY A 143 10.97 2.89 -7.16
N TYR A 144 10.13 1.86 -7.12
CA TYR A 144 9.32 1.44 -8.26
C TYR A 144 7.95 0.94 -7.80
N ALA A 145 7.03 0.88 -8.75
CA ALA A 145 5.68 0.38 -8.53
C ALA A 145 5.25 -0.50 -9.70
N ALA A 146 4.51 -1.56 -9.41
CA ALA A 146 3.89 -2.45 -10.39
C ALA A 146 2.39 -2.56 -10.11
N GLY A 147 1.58 -2.60 -11.16
CA GLY A 147 0.13 -2.64 -11.05
C GLY A 147 -0.56 -2.40 -12.40
N PRO A 148 -1.88 -2.14 -12.41
CA PRO A 148 -2.66 -2.01 -13.64
C PRO A 148 -2.12 -0.92 -14.55
N ALA A 149 -1.99 -1.23 -15.84
CA ALA A 149 -1.37 -0.34 -16.83
C ALA A 149 -2.00 1.07 -16.87
N LYS A 150 -3.32 1.17 -16.67
CA LYS A 150 -4.04 2.44 -16.61
C LYS A 150 -3.57 3.31 -15.44
N ILE A 151 -3.39 2.73 -14.26
CA ILE A 151 -2.92 3.45 -13.06
C ILE A 151 -1.43 3.80 -13.19
N ILE A 152 -0.59 2.86 -13.63
CA ILE A 152 0.83 3.13 -13.88
C ILE A 152 1.01 4.24 -14.94
N GLY A 153 0.20 4.24 -15.99
CA GLY A 153 0.17 5.31 -16.99
C GLY A 153 -0.18 6.68 -16.39
N ALA A 154 -1.15 6.75 -15.47
CA ALA A 154 -1.48 7.97 -14.74
C ALA A 154 -0.34 8.41 -13.80
N MET A 155 0.28 7.48 -13.07
CA MET A 155 1.44 7.75 -12.22
C MET A 155 2.63 8.30 -13.01
N LYS A 156 2.87 7.79 -14.24
CA LYS A 156 3.89 8.33 -15.15
C LYS A 156 3.61 9.77 -15.56
N LYS A 157 2.34 10.15 -15.77
CA LYS A 157 1.97 11.55 -16.07
C LYS A 157 2.26 12.48 -14.89
N ILE A 158 1.92 12.08 -13.67
CA ILE A 158 2.28 12.82 -12.45
C ILE A 158 3.80 12.97 -12.35
N GLN A 159 4.53 11.85 -12.45
CA GLN A 159 6.00 11.81 -12.40
C GLN A 159 6.64 12.79 -13.41
N SER A 160 6.15 12.81 -14.65
CA SER A 160 6.65 13.68 -15.72
C SER A 160 6.52 15.17 -15.41
N GLN A 161 5.50 15.57 -14.64
CA GLN A 161 5.25 16.98 -14.28
C GLN A 161 5.84 17.34 -12.91
N SER A 162 6.26 16.36 -12.11
CA SER A 162 6.88 16.59 -10.81
C SER A 162 8.40 16.56 -10.85
N THR A 163 9.01 15.53 -11.45
CA THR A 163 10.47 15.29 -11.34
C THR A 163 11.14 14.74 -12.60
N SER A 164 10.41 14.56 -13.71
CA SER A 164 10.92 13.86 -14.92
C SER A 164 11.28 12.40 -14.62
N ASN A 165 12.45 11.90 -15.04
CA ASN A 165 12.93 10.54 -14.72
C ASN A 165 13.74 10.52 -13.41
N PRO A 166 13.84 9.36 -12.72
CA PRO A 166 14.82 9.19 -11.64
C PRO A 166 16.25 9.36 -12.18
N THR A 167 17.21 9.59 -11.28
CA THR A 167 18.61 9.80 -11.66
C THR A 167 19.16 8.68 -12.54
N SER A 168 20.00 9.02 -13.53
CA SER A 168 20.66 8.04 -14.39
C SER A 168 21.88 7.38 -13.73
N ILE A 169 22.49 8.04 -12.74
CA ILE A 169 23.65 7.58 -11.96
C ILE A 169 23.51 8.13 -10.52
N SER A 170 23.96 7.39 -9.51
CA SER A 170 24.19 7.89 -8.15
C SER A 170 25.51 7.36 -7.60
#